data_AF-A0A3D3NB68-F1
#
_entry.id   AF-A0A3D3NB68-F1
#
_cell.length_a   1.000
_cell.length_b   1.000
_cell.length_c   1.000
_cell.angle_alpha   90.00
_cell.angle_beta   90.00
_cell.angle_gamma   90.00
#
_symmetry.space_group_name_H-M   'P 1'
#
loop_
_entity.id
_entity.type
_entity.pdbx_description
1 polymer ?
#
loop_
_entity_poly.entity_id
_entity_poly.type
_entity_poly.pdbx_seq_one_letter_code
_entity_poly.pdbx_strand_id
1 'polypeptide(L)'
;MPFLPVILWSDVLIWLLLLAAILLGWLSARNPLWRTAWQRVGRSRSGMASATLLLAFAAVGLLDSLHYRPRLAADGGQGASAQPAVYAVEVLSLLDALLTPLRTRNEKTYSAPLATRAHAKETIEVRGSDGRLQQTRDHPRLRYGGAHLGADEERR
;
A
#
# COMPACT_ATOMS: atom_id res chain seq x y z
N MET A 1 -23.04 -8.34 2.32
CA MET A 1 -21.66 -8.18 2.85
C MET A 1 -21.02 -6.97 2.16
N PRO A 2 -20.33 -6.07 2.88
CA PRO A 2 -19.68 -4.89 2.29
C PRO A 2 -18.50 -5.23 1.35
N PHE A 3 -17.97 -6.45 1.45
CA PHE A 3 -16.91 -6.98 0.61
C PHE A 3 -17.19 -8.45 0.27
N LEU A 4 -16.60 -8.95 -0.83
CA LEU A 4 -16.59 -10.36 -1.21
C LEU A 4 -15.14 -10.86 -1.19
N PRO A 5 -14.75 -11.76 -0.29
CA PRO A 5 -13.39 -12.29 -0.26
C PRO A 5 -13.13 -13.08 -1.55
N VAL A 6 -11.93 -12.92 -2.11
CA VAL A 6 -11.47 -13.64 -3.30
C VAL A 6 -10.28 -14.47 -2.88
N ILE A 7 -10.32 -15.77 -3.14
CA ILE A 7 -9.19 -16.66 -2.86
C ILE A 7 -8.47 -16.88 -4.18
N LEU A 8 -7.27 -16.32 -4.33
CA LEU A 8 -6.40 -16.64 -5.45
C LEU A 8 -5.56 -17.87 -5.11
N TRP A 9 -5.16 -18.63 -6.12
CA TRP A 9 -4.29 -19.79 -5.93
C TRP A 9 -2.93 -19.40 -5.34
N SER A 10 -2.40 -18.24 -5.72
CA SER A 10 -1.19 -17.66 -5.13
C SER A 10 -1.32 -17.52 -3.61
N ASP A 11 -2.48 -17.05 -3.14
CA ASP A 11 -2.74 -16.82 -1.72
C ASP A 11 -2.73 -18.17 -0.98
N VAL A 12 -3.42 -19.18 -1.53
CA VAL A 12 -3.45 -20.53 -0.95
C VAL A 12 -2.03 -21.09 -0.79
N LEU A 13 -1.17 -20.94 -1.79
CA LEU A 13 0.21 -21.41 -1.73
C LEU A 13 1.02 -20.70 -0.64
N ILE A 14 0.86 -19.37 -0.50
CA ILE A 14 1.53 -18.58 0.54
C ILE A 14 1.06 -19.01 1.94
N TRP A 15 -0.26 -19.18 2.12
CA TRP A 15 -0.83 -19.61 3.40
C TRP A 15 -0.44 -21.05 3.75
N LEU A 16 -0.35 -21.95 2.76
CA LEU A 16 0.15 -23.31 2.97
C LEU A 16 1.62 -23.30 3.38
N LEU A 17 2.45 -22.49 2.73
CA LEU A 17 3.85 -22.32 3.11
C LEU A 17 3.98 -21.78 4.54
N LEU A 18 3.17 -20.79 4.91
CA LEU A 18 3.15 -20.26 6.28
C LEU A 18 2.73 -21.34 7.29
N LEU A 19 1.68 -22.11 6.99
CA LEU A 19 1.22 -23.21 7.82
C LEU A 19 2.34 -24.26 8.01
N ALA A 20 3.01 -24.65 6.92
CA ALA A 20 4.12 -25.58 6.97
C ALA A 20 5.28 -25.05 7.82
N ALA A 21 5.64 -23.76 7.68
CA ALA A 21 6.66 -23.12 8.50
C ALA A 21 6.28 -23.11 10.00
N ILE A 22 5.03 -22.80 10.34
CA ILE A 22 4.53 -22.82 11.72
C ILE A 22 4.57 -24.25 12.29
N LEU A 23 4.11 -25.25 11.53
CA LEU A 23 4.13 -26.66 11.93
C LEU A 23 5.56 -27.15 12.16
N LEU A 24 6.48 -26.86 11.25
CA LEU A 24 7.90 -27.20 11.40
C LEU A 24 8.54 -26.51 12.60
N GLY A 25 8.21 -25.23 12.83
CA GLY A 25 8.65 -24.49 14.01
C GLY A 25 8.14 -25.12 15.30
N TRP A 26 6.87 -25.52 15.34
CA TRP A 26 6.25 -26.18 16.50
C TRP A 26 6.84 -27.57 16.76
N LEU A 27 7.02 -28.39 15.71
CA LEU A 27 7.70 -29.68 15.81
C LEU A 27 9.15 -29.50 16.30
N SER A 28 9.85 -28.47 15.82
CA SER A 28 11.20 -28.14 16.25
C SER A 28 11.29 -27.68 17.69
N ALA A 29 10.29 -26.95 18.19
CA ALA A 29 10.23 -26.52 19.58
C ALA A 29 10.01 -27.69 20.54
N ARG A 30 9.32 -28.76 20.10
CA ARG A 30 9.08 -29.98 20.89
C ARG A 30 10.31 -30.89 21.00
N ASN A 31 11.19 -30.88 20.00
CA ASN A 31 12.40 -31.71 20.03
C ASN A 31 13.57 -30.98 20.74
N PRO A 32 14.09 -31.50 21.87
CA PRO A 32 15.14 -30.83 22.65
C PRO A 32 16.44 -30.57 21.86
N LEU A 33 16.79 -31.44 20.92
CA LEU A 33 17.98 -31.26 20.07
C LEU A 33 17.81 -30.07 19.13
N TRP A 34 16.66 -29.98 18.45
CA TRP A 34 16.40 -28.91 17.49
C TRP A 34 16.18 -27.57 18.18
N ARG A 35 15.52 -27.58 19.35
CA ARG A 35 15.37 -26.39 20.20
C ARG A 35 16.71 -25.75 20.54
N THR A 36 17.73 -26.54 20.85
CA THR A 36 19.07 -26.04 21.20
C THR A 36 19.74 -25.35 20.00
N ALA A 37 19.56 -25.89 18.79
CA ALA A 37 20.04 -25.26 17.56
C ALA A 37 19.32 -23.91 17.28
N TRP A 38 18.00 -23.87 17.43
CA TRP A 38 17.21 -22.65 17.25
C TRP A 38 17.54 -21.56 18.30
N GLN A 39 17.83 -21.96 19.55
CA GLN A 39 18.30 -21.02 20.57
C GLN A 39 19.62 -20.34 20.19
N ARG A 40 20.50 -21.03 19.46
CA ARG A 40 21.75 -20.45 18.99
C ARG A 40 21.51 -19.39 17.91
N VAL A 41 20.56 -19.63 17.01
CA VAL A 41 20.12 -18.64 16.01
C VAL A 41 19.53 -17.41 16.70
N GLY A 42 18.64 -17.62 17.68
CA GLY A 42 18.03 -16.54 18.46
C GLY A 42 19.01 -15.74 19.34
N ARG A 43 20.17 -16.31 19.69
CA ARG A 43 21.24 -15.61 20.41
C ARG A 43 22.18 -14.82 19.50
N SER A 44 22.09 -15.01 18.19
CA SER A 44 22.94 -14.28 17.23
C SER A 44 22.31 -12.93 16.86
N ARG A 45 23.09 -11.85 16.94
CA ARG A 45 22.61 -10.51 16.57
C ARG A 45 22.21 -10.42 15.10
N SER A 46 23.01 -11.02 14.21
CA SER A 46 22.74 -11.06 12.76
C SER A 46 21.51 -11.91 12.43
N GLY A 47 21.31 -13.05 13.11
CA GLY A 47 20.13 -13.88 12.94
C GLY A 47 18.85 -13.16 13.38
N MET A 48 18.90 -12.45 14.51
CA MET A 48 17.75 -11.65 14.96
C MET A 48 17.47 -10.46 14.04
N ALA A 49 18.50 -9.76 13.54
CA ALA A 49 18.30 -8.68 12.57
C ALA A 49 17.64 -9.19 11.27
N SER A 50 18.10 -10.33 10.77
CA SER A 50 17.52 -10.98 9.58
C SER A 50 16.09 -11.44 9.84
N ALA A 51 15.82 -12.03 11.00
CA ALA A 51 14.48 -12.48 11.39
C ALA A 51 13.49 -11.31 11.46
N THR A 52 13.89 -10.16 12.00
CA THR A 52 13.05 -8.95 12.04
C THR A 52 12.68 -8.47 10.64
N LEU A 53 13.66 -8.41 9.73
CA LEU A 53 13.39 -8.04 8.33
C LEU A 53 12.45 -9.05 7.66
N LEU A 54 12.72 -10.35 7.79
CA LEU A 54 11.86 -11.40 7.24
C LEU A 54 10.44 -11.36 7.80
N LEU A 55 10.27 -11.07 9.09
CA LEU A 55 8.96 -10.89 9.71
C LEU A 55 8.22 -9.69 9.13
N ALA A 56 8.91 -8.56 8.90
CA ALA A 56 8.32 -7.40 8.25
C ALA A 56 7.87 -7.73 6.82
N PHE A 57 8.72 -8.39 6.03
CA PHE A 57 8.38 -8.83 4.68
C PHE A 57 7.21 -9.82 4.67
N ALA A 58 7.21 -10.78 5.60
CA ALA A 58 6.12 -11.74 5.73
C ALA A 58 4.81 -11.04 6.10
N ALA A 59 4.83 -10.08 7.02
CA ALA A 59 3.64 -9.32 7.39
C ALA A 59 3.07 -8.54 6.19
N VAL A 60 3.92 -7.85 5.43
CA VAL A 60 3.50 -7.14 4.20
C VAL A 60 2.92 -8.11 3.18
N GLY A 61 3.59 -9.23 2.91
CA GLY A 61 3.10 -10.24 1.96
C GLY A 61 1.80 -10.92 2.39
N LEU A 62 1.59 -11.13 3.69
CA LEU A 62 0.33 -11.68 4.22
C LEU A 62 -0.83 -10.69 4.17
N LEU A 63 -0.55 -9.38 4.34
CA LEU A 63 -1.57 -8.35 4.11
C LEU A 63 -1.91 -8.23 2.62
N ASP A 64 -0.93 -8.41 1.75
CA ASP A 64 -1.11 -8.36 0.30
C ASP A 64 -1.85 -9.59 -0.24
N SER A 65 -1.69 -10.78 0.37
CA SER A 65 -2.40 -11.99 -0.04
C SER A 65 -3.88 -12.03 0.37
N LEU A 66 -4.37 -11.04 1.12
CA LEU A 66 -5.76 -10.97 1.55
C LEU A 66 -6.58 -10.16 0.55
N HIS A 67 -7.14 -10.84 -0.43
CA HIS A 67 -7.87 -10.22 -1.53
C HIS A 67 -9.39 -10.15 -1.30
N TYR A 68 -10.00 -9.03 -1.69
CA TYR A 68 -11.44 -8.84 -1.65
C TYR A 68 -11.93 -7.93 -2.79
N ARG A 69 -13.22 -8.06 -3.14
CA ARG A 69 -13.92 -7.14 -4.04
C ARG A 69 -14.82 -6.20 -3.23
N PRO A 70 -14.65 -4.88 -3.30
CA PRO A 70 -15.56 -3.94 -2.67
C PRO A 70 -16.92 -3.95 -3.38
N ARG A 71 -18.00 -3.69 -2.63
CA ARG A 71 -19.34 -3.51 -3.21
C ARG A 71 -19.45 -2.13 -3.88
N LEU A 72 -19.98 -2.06 -5.10
CA LEU A 72 -20.35 -0.78 -5.71
C LEU A 72 -21.59 -0.24 -4.99
N ALA A 73 -21.54 1.03 -4.56
CA ALA A 73 -22.75 1.72 -4.16
C ALA A 73 -23.66 1.84 -5.38
N ALA A 74 -24.94 1.47 -5.24
CA ALA A 74 -25.93 1.78 -6.26
C ALA A 74 -26.09 3.30 -6.29
N ASP A 75 -25.68 3.94 -7.38
CA ASP A 75 -25.84 5.38 -7.57
C ASP A 75 -27.31 5.76 -7.35
N GLY A 76 -27.52 6.82 -6.57
CA GLY A 76 -28.81 7.22 -6.02
C GLY A 76 -29.82 7.73 -7.06
N GLY A 77 -30.39 6.83 -7.85
CA GLY A 77 -31.54 7.08 -8.71
C GLY A 77 -32.71 6.17 -8.31
N GLN A 78 -33.78 6.81 -7.80
CA GLN A 78 -35.11 6.30 -7.46
C GLN A 78 -35.39 4.79 -7.69
N GLY A 79 -35.67 4.10 -6.57
CA GLY A 79 -36.63 3.01 -6.50
C GLY A 79 -36.23 1.68 -7.16
N ALA A 80 -35.63 0.77 -6.40
CA ALA A 80 -35.87 -0.65 -6.57
C ALA A 80 -35.35 -1.43 -5.35
N SER A 81 -36.30 -1.79 -4.50
CA SER A 81 -36.22 -2.99 -3.67
C SER A 81 -35.60 -4.17 -4.44
N ALA A 82 -34.63 -4.85 -3.80
CA ALA A 82 -34.07 -6.14 -4.22
C ALA A 82 -33.15 -6.19 -5.46
N GLN A 83 -32.32 -5.17 -5.70
CA GLN A 83 -31.19 -5.34 -6.63
C GLN A 83 -30.06 -6.19 -5.99
N PRO A 84 -29.55 -7.25 -6.66
CA PRO A 84 -28.45 -8.06 -6.13
C PRO A 84 -27.20 -7.19 -5.94
N ALA A 85 -26.41 -7.49 -4.91
CA ALA A 85 -25.20 -6.72 -4.61
C ALA A 85 -24.20 -6.79 -5.79
N VAL A 86 -23.99 -5.66 -6.46
CA VAL A 86 -22.99 -5.53 -7.52
C VAL A 86 -21.61 -5.27 -6.88
N TYR A 87 -20.63 -6.09 -7.22
CA TYR A 87 -19.25 -5.99 -6.74
C TYR A 87 -18.34 -5.44 -7.82
N ALA A 88 -17.27 -4.75 -7.41
CA ALA A 88 -16.26 -4.25 -8.32
C ALA A 88 -15.55 -5.40 -9.06
N VAL A 89 -15.16 -5.15 -10.31
CA VAL A 89 -14.34 -6.08 -11.09
C VAL A 89 -12.92 -6.13 -10.52
N GLU A 90 -12.44 -5.00 -10.01
CA GLU A 90 -11.12 -4.86 -9.40
C GLU A 90 -11.06 -5.62 -8.07
N VAL A 91 -10.02 -6.45 -7.93
CA VAL A 91 -9.70 -7.17 -6.71
C VAL A 91 -8.66 -6.34 -5.97
N LEU A 92 -8.93 -6.00 -4.73
CA LEU A 92 -8.05 -5.20 -3.87
C LEU A 92 -7.49 -6.07 -2.75
N SER A 93 -6.24 -5.85 -2.37
CA SER A 93 -5.66 -6.47 -1.18
C SER A 93 -6.01 -5.68 0.10
N LEU A 94 -5.83 -6.30 1.27
CA LEU A 94 -5.94 -5.58 2.55
C LEU A 94 -4.85 -4.50 2.66
N LEU A 95 -3.66 -4.77 2.10
CA LEU A 95 -2.60 -3.78 1.99
C LEU A 95 -3.06 -2.56 1.17
N ASP A 96 -3.74 -2.78 0.05
CA ASP A 96 -4.31 -1.68 -0.76
C ASP A 96 -5.34 -0.85 0.02
N ALA A 97 -6.12 -1.50 0.90
CA ALA A 97 -7.07 -0.81 1.75
C ALA A 97 -6.35 0.14 2.74
N LEU A 98 -5.30 -0.36 3.40
CA LEU A 98 -4.49 0.44 4.33
C LEU A 98 -3.73 1.56 3.61
N LEU A 99 -3.30 1.30 2.37
CA LEU A 99 -2.55 2.23 1.53
C LEU A 99 -3.45 2.99 0.54
N THR A 100 -4.77 3.05 0.77
CA THR A 100 -5.72 3.74 -0.10
C THR A 100 -5.26 5.15 -0.50
N PRO A 101 -4.73 5.99 0.42
CA PRO A 101 -4.24 7.31 0.02
C PRO A 101 -3.15 7.26 -1.04
N LEU A 102 -2.27 6.27 -1.03
CA LEU A 102 -1.23 6.12 -2.07
C LEU A 102 -1.84 5.68 -3.40
N ARG A 103 -2.84 4.79 -3.38
CA ARG A 103 -3.52 4.30 -4.59
C ARG A 103 -4.36 5.38 -5.28
N THR A 104 -5.08 6.19 -4.51
CA THR A 104 -6.04 7.15 -5.07
C THR A 104 -5.42 8.51 -5.41
N ARG A 105 -4.28 8.84 -4.82
CA ARG A 105 -3.60 10.14 -5.02
C ARG A 105 -2.68 10.10 -6.24
N ASN A 106 -3.26 9.86 -7.41
CA ASN A 106 -2.52 9.87 -8.67
C ASN A 106 -2.15 11.29 -9.09
N GLU A 107 -0.90 11.45 -9.50
CA GLU A 107 -0.36 12.69 -10.07
C GLU A 107 -0.21 12.53 -11.59
N LYS A 108 -0.27 13.63 -12.32
CA LYS A 108 -0.21 13.63 -13.79
C LYS A 108 1.14 13.16 -14.34
N THR A 109 2.22 13.30 -13.57
CA THR A 109 3.58 12.97 -14.00
C THR A 109 4.34 12.25 -12.90
N TYR A 110 5.14 11.25 -13.29
CA TYR A 110 6.10 10.60 -12.41
C TYR A 110 7.17 11.59 -11.94
N SER A 111 7.26 11.80 -10.64
CA SER A 111 8.29 12.62 -10.00
C SER A 111 9.26 11.74 -9.20
N ALA A 112 10.43 12.29 -8.86
CA ALA A 112 11.35 11.63 -7.92
C ALA A 112 10.65 11.33 -6.58
N PRO A 113 11.11 10.32 -5.81
CA PRO A 113 10.57 10.05 -4.49
C PRO A 113 10.68 11.30 -3.61
N LEU A 114 9.58 11.64 -2.93
CA LEU A 114 9.46 12.83 -2.07
C LEU A 114 9.56 14.19 -2.80
N ALA A 115 9.41 14.22 -4.12
CA ALA A 115 9.34 15.47 -4.85
C ALA A 115 8.07 16.26 -4.49
N THR A 116 8.20 17.59 -4.55
CA THR A 116 7.09 18.54 -4.34
C THR A 116 6.58 19.14 -5.66
N ARG A 117 7.34 18.95 -6.75
CA ARG A 117 7.08 19.51 -8.09
C ARG A 117 7.11 18.43 -9.17
N ALA A 118 6.34 18.64 -10.23
CA ALA A 118 6.29 17.75 -11.37
C ALA A 118 7.61 17.74 -12.14
N HIS A 119 7.99 16.59 -12.68
CA HIS A 119 9.20 16.47 -13.51
C HIS A 119 9.06 17.21 -14.85
N ALA A 120 7.86 17.24 -15.44
CA ALA A 120 7.60 17.95 -16.69
C ALA A 120 7.27 19.43 -16.42
N LYS A 121 7.81 20.32 -17.26
CA LYS A 121 7.41 21.73 -17.27
C LYS A 121 6.09 21.90 -18.00
N GLU A 122 5.16 22.59 -17.36
CA GLU A 122 3.85 22.94 -17.91
C GLU A 122 3.69 24.46 -17.99
N THR A 123 2.85 24.93 -18.90
CA THR A 123 2.49 26.36 -18.93
C THR A 123 1.50 26.61 -17.80
N ILE A 124 1.92 27.36 -16.80
CA ILE A 124 1.14 27.76 -15.64
C ILE A 124 0.84 29.26 -15.70
N GLU A 125 -0.35 29.64 -15.25
CA GLU A 125 -0.72 31.05 -15.09
C GLU A 125 -0.34 31.50 -13.67
N VAL A 126 0.69 32.33 -13.58
CA VAL A 126 1.14 32.92 -12.32
C VAL A 126 0.64 34.35 -12.25
N ARG A 127 0.01 34.72 -11.14
CA ARG A 127 -0.37 36.11 -10.89
C ARG A 127 0.89 36.88 -10.48
N GLY A 128 1.32 37.81 -11.32
CA GLY A 128 2.42 38.71 -11.00
C GLY A 128 2.06 39.68 -9.87
N SER A 129 3.07 40.36 -9.31
CA SER A 129 2.93 41.42 -8.29
C SER A 129 1.89 42.48 -8.66
N ASP A 130 1.71 42.70 -9.96
CA ASP A 130 0.87 43.74 -10.54
C ASP A 130 -0.58 43.25 -10.76
N GLY A 131 -0.92 42.06 -10.26
CA GLY A 131 -2.24 41.44 -10.37
C GLY A 131 -2.56 40.84 -11.75
N ARG A 132 -1.71 41.05 -12.76
CA ARG A 132 -1.85 40.48 -14.10
C ARG A 132 -1.49 38.99 -14.12
N LEU A 133 -2.24 38.21 -14.89
CA LEU A 133 -1.94 36.81 -15.16
C LEU A 133 -0.79 36.76 -16.19
N GLN A 134 0.33 36.17 -15.80
CA GLN A 134 1.47 35.92 -16.65
C GLN A 134 1.57 34.41 -16.89
N GLN A 135 1.62 34.00 -18.16
CA GLN A 135 1.90 32.62 -18.50
C GLN A 135 3.40 32.36 -18.39
N THR A 136 3.78 31.44 -17.51
CA THR A 136 5.16 31.01 -17.30
C THR A 136 5.22 29.51 -17.50
N ARG A 137 6.27 29.02 -18.18
CA ARG A 137 6.50 27.59 -18.35
C ARG A 137 7.46 27.08 -17.29
N ASP A 138 6.93 26.41 -16.27
CA ASP A 138 7.69 25.94 -15.11
C ASP A 138 7.20 24.57 -14.61
N HIS A 139 7.87 24.00 -13.60
CA HIS A 139 7.49 22.75 -12.95
C HIS A 139 6.35 23.00 -11.95
N PRO A 140 5.10 22.62 -12.26
CA PRO A 140 3.98 22.86 -11.36
C PRO A 140 4.15 22.06 -10.07
N ARG A 141 3.61 22.60 -8.98
CA ARG A 141 3.54 21.92 -7.69
C ARG A 141 2.64 20.69 -7.80
N LEU A 142 3.05 19.59 -7.18
CA LEU A 142 2.25 18.37 -7.10
C LEU A 142 1.04 18.60 -6.19
N ARG A 143 -0.08 17.95 -6.50
CA ARG A 143 -1.33 18.12 -5.75
C ARG A 143 -1.25 17.51 -4.35
N TYR A 144 -0.52 16.40 -4.22
CA TYR A 144 -0.38 15.59 -3.02
C TYR A 144 1.06 15.57 -2.51
N GLY A 145 2.05 15.59 -3.42
CA GLY A 145 3.48 15.65 -3.06
C GLY A 145 3.84 16.96 -2.34
N GLY A 146 4.30 16.87 -1.10
CA GLY A 146 4.66 18.07 -0.31
C GLY A 146 3.50 19.02 -0.02
N ALA A 147 2.25 18.57 -0.15
CA ALA A 147 1.07 19.42 0.09
C ALA A 147 1.05 20.00 1.52
N HIS A 148 1.55 19.22 2.49
CA HIS A 148 1.66 19.65 3.89
C HIS A 148 2.68 20.77 4.14
N LEU A 149 3.60 21.03 3.20
CA LEU A 149 4.63 22.07 3.36
C LEU A 149 4.08 23.47 3.09
N GLY A 150 2.91 23.64 2.45
CA GLY A 150 2.30 24.95 2.24
C GLY A 150 3.30 25.98 1.67
N ALA A 151 3.44 27.12 2.35
CA ALA A 151 4.39 28.18 2.00
C ALA A 151 5.84 27.88 2.42
N ASP A 152 6.06 26.91 3.30
CA ASP A 152 7.38 26.54 3.81
C ASP A 152 8.16 25.64 2.84
N GLU A 153 7.56 25.22 1.71
CA GLU A 153 8.23 24.43 0.68
C GLU A 153 9.53 25.09 0.16
N GLU A 154 9.55 26.42 0.11
CA GLU A 154 10.69 27.20 -0.41
C GLU A 154 11.72 27.54 0.67
N ARG A 155 11.44 27.25 1.95
CA ARG A 155 12.41 27.34 3.03
C ARG A 155 13.29 26.09 3.01
N ARG A 156 14.45 26.22 2.37
CA ARG A 156 15.53 25.23 2.45
C ARG A 156 16.49 25.53 3.59
#